data_AF-A0A7S2BLI3-F1
#
_entry.id   AF-A0A7S2BLI3-F1
#
_cell.length_a   1.000
_cell.length_b   1.000
_cell.length_c   1.000
_cell.angle_alpha   90.00
_cell.angle_beta   90.00
_cell.angle_gamma   90.00
#
_symmetry.space_group_name_H-M   'P 1'
#
loop_
_entity.id
_entity.type
_entity.pdbx_description
1 polymer ?
#
loop_
_entity_poly.entity_id
_entity_poly.type
_entity_poly.pdbx_seq_one_letter_code
_entity_poly.pdbx_strand_id
1 'polypeptide(L)'
;EPTRSIKQVATCQQCCCGSLEGPPPCAAPLRVGADRSMEDESGDEQEEEEEEVASIETQEMREHISASEWDERLRHEDVPKDYLNKLVMNYLITEGLQDAAAHLERESGCAPTVDLNTVQARVDIRNAVVAGEIERAIKGLLELDAGFLDDRPGLHFVLRRQQYVELIRGGAPLAALELAQKELVPLAERDAEAHPDAEPE
;
A
#
# COMPACT_ATOMS: atom_id res chain seq x y z
N GLU A 1 53.40 -21.75 1.55
CA GLU A 1 52.11 -22.19 2.13
C GLU A 1 52.35 -22.83 3.49
N PRO A 2 51.42 -22.79 4.46
CA PRO A 2 50.70 -21.63 5.00
C PRO A 2 50.86 -21.55 6.54
N THR A 3 51.06 -20.36 7.12
CA THR A 3 50.06 -19.58 7.89
C THR A 3 49.10 -20.39 8.78
N ARG A 4 49.27 -20.24 10.10
CA ARG A 4 48.16 -20.31 11.07
C ARG A 4 48.53 -19.55 12.34
N SER A 5 47.97 -18.35 12.49
CA SER A 5 47.65 -17.83 13.82
C SER A 5 46.33 -17.07 13.75
N ILE A 6 45.35 -17.70 14.37
CA ILE A 6 44.03 -17.19 14.70
C ILE A 6 44.19 -16.38 15.99
N LYS A 7 43.58 -15.20 16.06
CA LYS A 7 42.64 -14.80 17.13
C LYS A 7 42.17 -13.37 16.92
N GLN A 8 40.89 -13.26 16.57
CA GLN A 8 40.03 -12.13 16.86
C GLN A 8 39.98 -11.91 18.38
N VAL A 9 40.04 -10.66 18.84
CA VAL A 9 39.13 -10.13 19.86
C VAL A 9 38.85 -8.68 19.51
N ALA A 10 37.60 -8.42 19.12
CA ALA A 10 37.02 -7.10 19.03
C ALA A 10 36.53 -6.70 20.43
N THR A 11 36.85 -5.48 20.85
CA THR A 11 36.16 -4.79 21.96
C THR A 11 36.16 -3.31 21.66
N CYS A 12 35.03 -2.81 21.16
CA CYS A 12 34.63 -1.43 21.40
C CYS A 12 33.13 -1.46 21.70
N GLN A 13 32.86 -1.56 22.98
CA GLN A 13 31.56 -1.40 23.60
C GLN A 13 31.55 0.04 24.12
N GLN A 14 30.69 0.90 23.59
CA GLN A 14 29.67 1.64 24.33
C GLN A 14 28.98 2.67 23.40
N CYS A 15 27.80 2.29 22.90
CA CYS A 15 26.73 3.23 22.58
C CYS A 15 25.90 3.44 23.86
N CYS A 16 25.59 4.70 24.15
CA CYS A 16 24.48 5.26 24.95
C CYS A 16 24.50 6.74 24.54
N CYS A 17 23.44 7.45 24.14
CA CYS A 17 22.00 7.27 24.10
C CYS A 17 21.45 8.57 23.46
N GLY A 18 20.28 8.54 22.82
CA GLY A 18 19.51 9.76 22.56
C GLY A 18 18.76 9.77 21.25
N SER A 19 17.45 9.63 21.35
CA SER A 19 16.42 9.83 20.33
C SER A 19 16.68 11.00 19.38
N LEU A 20 16.13 10.92 18.17
CA LEU A 20 15.16 11.88 17.62
C LEU A 20 14.75 11.47 16.20
N GLU A 21 13.45 11.26 16.03
CA GLU A 21 12.76 11.13 14.75
C GLU A 21 12.79 12.45 13.98
N GLY A 22 12.89 12.38 12.65
CA GLY A 22 12.68 13.52 11.75
C GLY A 22 13.16 13.24 10.32
N PRO A 23 12.31 13.41 9.28
CA PRO A 23 12.73 13.26 7.88
C PRO A 23 13.54 14.48 7.39
N PRO A 24 14.41 14.33 6.37
CA PRO A 24 15.28 15.40 5.90
C PRO A 24 14.52 16.45 5.06
N PRO A 25 14.96 17.72 5.05
CA PRO A 25 14.26 18.79 4.34
C PRO A 25 14.52 18.78 2.83
N CYS A 26 13.44 18.96 2.07
CA CYS A 26 13.44 19.17 0.62
C CYS A 26 14.07 20.52 0.23
N ALA A 27 14.87 20.49 -0.82
CA ALA A 27 15.57 21.63 -1.39
C ALA A 27 14.61 22.63 -2.07
N ALA A 28 14.83 23.92 -1.83
CA ALA A 28 14.17 25.03 -2.50
C ALA A 28 14.88 25.42 -3.80
N PRO A 29 14.18 25.95 -4.83
CA PRO A 29 14.79 26.77 -5.86
C PRO A 29 14.39 28.25 -5.78
N LEU A 30 15.42 29.07 -5.56
CA LEU A 30 15.76 30.40 -6.09
C LEU A 30 14.65 31.33 -6.63
N ARG A 31 14.52 32.49 -5.96
CA ARG A 31 13.90 33.74 -6.43
C ARG A 31 14.75 34.44 -7.50
N VAL A 32 14.12 34.94 -8.56
CA VAL A 32 14.66 36.01 -9.43
C VAL A 32 13.61 37.15 -9.47
N GLY A 33 14.06 38.39 -9.23
CA GLY A 33 13.25 39.61 -9.26
C GLY A 33 12.70 39.91 -10.66
N ALA A 34 11.46 40.37 -10.76
CA ALA A 34 11.07 41.79 -10.77
C ALA A 34 11.42 42.50 -12.07
N ASP A 35 10.41 42.68 -12.93
CA ASP A 35 10.26 43.94 -13.65
C ASP A 35 8.77 44.27 -13.85
N ARG A 36 8.47 45.56 -13.76
CA ARG A 36 7.15 46.12 -13.49
C ARG A 36 6.93 47.22 -14.54
N SER A 37 5.99 47.03 -15.45
CA SER A 37 5.56 48.06 -16.40
C SER A 37 4.03 48.13 -16.49
N MET A 38 3.51 49.25 -15.96
CA MET A 38 2.33 50.06 -16.37
C MET A 38 2.20 50.13 -17.92
N GLU A 39 1.09 50.30 -18.63
CA GLU A 39 -0.29 50.84 -18.51
C GLU A 39 -1.19 50.03 -19.48
N ASP A 40 -2.51 49.92 -19.30
CA ASP A 40 -3.48 50.78 -20.03
C ASP A 40 -4.93 50.60 -19.53
N GLU A 41 -5.72 51.64 -19.81
CA GLU A 41 -7.00 52.08 -19.26
C GLU A 41 -8.28 51.32 -19.68
N SER A 42 -9.39 51.75 -19.05
CA SER A 42 -10.83 51.49 -19.30
C SER A 42 -11.36 50.17 -18.72
N GLY A 43 -12.33 50.12 -17.82
CA GLY A 43 -13.48 51.00 -17.58
C GLY A 43 -14.71 50.21 -17.98
N ASP A 44 -15.35 49.54 -17.02
CA ASP A 44 -16.82 49.41 -16.92
C ASP A 44 -17.21 48.51 -15.73
N GLU A 45 -17.91 49.15 -14.81
CA GLU A 45 -19.15 48.69 -14.18
C GLU A 45 -19.21 47.26 -13.63
N GLN A 46 -19.02 47.14 -12.32
CA GLN A 46 -20.00 46.51 -11.40
C GLN A 46 -19.51 46.64 -9.95
N GLU A 47 -19.72 47.82 -9.37
CA GLU A 47 -20.02 47.93 -7.94
C GLU A 47 -21.51 47.63 -7.79
N GLU A 48 -21.82 46.53 -7.09
CA GLU A 48 -23.06 46.25 -6.34
C GLU A 48 -23.22 44.72 -6.29
N GLU A 49 -22.83 44.12 -5.16
CA GLU A 49 -23.63 43.10 -4.47
C GLU A 49 -22.91 42.79 -3.16
N GLU A 50 -23.21 43.67 -2.21
CA GLU A 50 -23.45 43.39 -0.80
C GLU A 50 -22.79 42.13 -0.22
N GLU A 51 -21.83 42.42 0.65
CA GLU A 51 -21.27 41.61 1.70
C GLU A 51 -22.38 40.95 2.56
N GLU A 52 -23.00 39.87 2.05
CA GLU A 52 -23.77 38.91 2.85
C GLU A 52 -23.00 37.60 2.91
N VAL A 53 -21.77 37.65 3.44
CA VAL A 53 -21.20 36.47 4.09
C VAL A 53 -21.83 36.34 5.47
N ALA A 54 -23.14 36.05 5.46
CA ALA A 54 -23.83 35.50 6.59
C ALA A 54 -22.95 34.36 7.12
N SER A 55 -22.50 34.53 8.35
CA SER A 55 -21.77 33.53 9.08
C SER A 55 -22.60 32.26 9.03
N ILE A 56 -22.23 31.33 8.16
CA ILE A 56 -22.74 29.97 8.23
C ILE A 56 -22.02 29.37 9.44
N GLU A 57 -22.48 29.77 10.63
CA GLU A 57 -22.39 28.90 11.79
C GLU A 57 -23.27 27.70 11.45
N THR A 58 -22.69 26.69 10.79
CA THR A 58 -23.22 25.34 10.95
C THR A 58 -22.95 24.95 12.39
N GLN A 59 -23.77 25.46 13.32
CA GLN A 59 -24.07 24.75 14.55
C GLN A 59 -24.79 23.48 14.11
N GLU A 60 -24.00 22.48 13.69
CA GLU A 60 -24.45 21.10 13.69
C GLU A 60 -24.97 20.86 15.11
N MET A 61 -26.29 20.80 15.24
CA MET A 61 -26.94 20.37 16.47
C MET A 61 -26.42 18.95 16.74
N ARG A 62 -25.39 18.83 17.57
CA ARG A 62 -24.96 17.54 18.10
C ARG A 62 -26.13 17.02 18.93
N GLU A 63 -26.93 16.16 18.31
CA GLU A 63 -28.00 15.46 19.00
C GLU A 63 -27.37 14.72 20.19
N HIS A 64 -27.66 15.21 21.39
CA HIS A 64 -27.09 14.68 22.60
C HIS A 64 -27.96 13.51 23.07
N ILE A 65 -27.75 12.35 22.45
CA ILE A 65 -28.47 11.12 22.80
C ILE A 65 -27.99 10.67 24.19
N SER A 66 -28.94 10.45 25.11
CA SER A 66 -28.60 9.91 26.44
C SER A 66 -28.24 8.41 26.35
N ALA A 67 -27.42 7.90 27.28
CA ALA A 67 -27.05 6.48 27.28
C ALA A 67 -28.27 5.54 27.33
N SER A 68 -29.30 5.91 28.10
CA SER A 68 -30.54 5.14 28.18
C SER A 68 -31.33 5.14 26.86
N GLU A 69 -31.30 6.25 26.13
CA GLU A 69 -31.97 6.37 24.83
C GLU A 69 -31.21 5.62 23.73
N TRP A 70 -29.87 5.67 23.77
CA TRP A 70 -29.02 4.86 22.91
C TRP A 70 -29.28 3.37 23.09
N ASP A 71 -29.34 2.90 24.34
CA ASP A 71 -29.60 1.49 24.64
C ASP A 71 -31.00 1.05 24.18
N GLU A 72 -32.01 1.93 24.26
CA GLU A 72 -33.35 1.64 23.72
C GLU A 72 -33.34 1.52 22.20
N ARG A 73 -32.67 2.44 21.51
CA ARG A 73 -32.51 2.37 20.05
C ARG A 73 -31.78 1.10 19.64
N LEU A 74 -30.69 0.75 20.33
CA LEU A 74 -29.89 -0.43 20.04
C LEU A 74 -30.67 -1.74 20.25
N ARG A 75 -31.58 -1.80 21.24
CA ARG A 75 -32.46 -2.96 21.46
C ARG A 75 -33.41 -3.25 20.30
N HIS A 76 -33.77 -2.23 19.52
CA HIS A 76 -34.70 -2.37 18.39
C HIS A 76 -34.00 -2.86 17.11
N GLU A 77 -32.67 -2.78 17.06
CA GLU A 77 -31.88 -3.25 15.93
C GLU A 77 -31.49 -4.72 16.14
N ASP A 78 -32.05 -5.62 15.32
CA ASP A 78 -31.68 -7.03 15.32
C ASP A 78 -30.69 -7.32 14.18
N VAL A 79 -29.45 -7.62 14.53
CA VAL A 79 -28.44 -8.07 13.57
C VAL A 79 -28.35 -9.59 13.62
N PRO A 80 -28.75 -10.30 12.55
CA PRO A 80 -28.72 -11.76 12.54
C PRO A 80 -27.31 -12.30 12.82
N LYS A 81 -27.19 -13.24 13.75
CA LYS A 81 -25.91 -13.88 14.09
C LYS A 81 -25.21 -14.47 12.86
N ASP A 82 -25.97 -15.05 11.93
CA ASP A 82 -25.43 -15.61 10.69
C ASP A 82 -24.80 -14.56 9.78
N TYR A 83 -25.32 -13.34 9.78
CA TYR A 83 -24.73 -12.23 9.04
C TYR A 83 -23.37 -11.85 9.65
N LEU A 84 -23.29 -11.75 10.98
CA LEU A 84 -22.03 -11.51 11.69
C LEU A 84 -21.02 -12.63 11.44
N ASN A 85 -21.44 -13.89 11.49
CA ASN A 85 -20.57 -15.03 11.22
C ASN A 85 -19.98 -14.96 9.79
N LYS A 86 -20.79 -14.60 8.79
CA LYS A 86 -20.32 -14.39 7.41
C LYS A 86 -19.33 -13.24 7.30
N LEU A 87 -19.60 -12.13 7.99
CA LEU A 87 -18.70 -10.98 8.00
C LEU A 87 -17.34 -11.32 8.62
N VAL A 88 -17.36 -11.99 9.78
CA VAL A 88 -16.14 -12.47 10.44
C VAL A 88 -15.43 -13.49 9.55
N MET A 89 -16.15 -14.44 8.96
CA MET A 89 -15.56 -15.43 8.05
C MET A 89 -14.86 -14.77 6.86
N ASN A 90 -15.50 -13.77 6.23
CA ASN A 90 -14.89 -13.01 5.14
C ASN A 90 -13.62 -12.28 5.58
N TYR A 91 -13.62 -11.67 6.77
CA TYR A 91 -12.44 -11.03 7.33
C TYR A 91 -11.30 -12.04 7.54
N LEU A 92 -11.57 -13.18 8.19
CA LEU A 92 -10.56 -14.21 8.44
C LEU A 92 -9.94 -14.73 7.14
N ILE A 93 -10.75 -14.94 6.10
CA ILE A 93 -10.28 -15.37 4.78
C ILE A 93 -9.43 -14.29 4.10
N THR A 94 -9.83 -13.02 4.20
CA THR A 94 -9.15 -11.90 3.54
C THR A 94 -7.79 -11.63 4.18
N GLU A 95 -7.72 -11.67 5.52
CA GLU A 95 -6.47 -11.48 6.25
C GLU A 95 -5.53 -12.69 6.16
N GLY A 96 -6.06 -13.86 5.85
CA GLY A 96 -5.29 -15.08 5.72
C GLY A 96 -5.20 -15.90 7.00
N LEU A 97 -6.15 -15.72 7.91
CA LEU A 97 -6.22 -16.42 9.20
C LEU A 97 -6.90 -17.79 9.02
N GLN A 98 -6.20 -18.71 8.36
CA GLN A 98 -6.73 -20.03 7.98
C GLN A 98 -7.24 -20.83 9.17
N ASP A 99 -6.43 -20.93 10.24
CA ASP A 99 -6.80 -21.71 11.43
C ASP A 99 -8.06 -21.16 12.08
N ALA A 100 -8.12 -19.83 12.25
CA ALA A 100 -9.30 -19.17 12.83
C ALA A 100 -10.54 -19.37 11.95
N ALA A 101 -10.40 -19.31 10.63
CA ALA A 101 -11.50 -19.59 9.71
C ALA A 101 -12.00 -21.04 9.85
N ALA A 102 -11.10 -22.01 9.92
CA ALA A 102 -11.45 -23.42 10.13
C ALA A 102 -12.11 -23.67 11.50
N HIS A 103 -11.69 -22.94 12.54
CA HIS A 103 -12.34 -22.98 13.84
C HIS A 103 -13.75 -22.39 13.80
N LEU A 104 -13.92 -21.22 13.18
CA LEU A 104 -15.22 -20.57 13.04
C LEU A 104 -16.18 -21.43 12.22
N GLU A 105 -15.71 -22.06 11.14
CA GLU A 105 -16.51 -23.01 10.35
C GLU A 105 -17.03 -24.15 11.23
N ARG A 106 -16.16 -24.77 12.05
CA ARG A 106 -16.53 -25.87 12.94
C ARG A 106 -17.54 -25.46 14.01
N GLU A 107 -17.43 -24.25 14.54
CA GLU A 107 -18.26 -23.75 15.64
C GLU A 107 -19.60 -23.18 15.17
N SER A 108 -19.61 -22.45 14.06
CA SER A 108 -20.78 -21.72 13.57
C SER A 108 -21.50 -22.41 12.41
N GLY A 109 -20.87 -23.41 11.77
CA GLY A 109 -21.35 -24.01 10.53
C GLY A 109 -21.28 -23.07 9.31
N CYS A 110 -20.72 -21.86 9.47
CA CYS A 110 -20.53 -20.92 8.38
C CYS A 110 -19.37 -21.40 7.50
N ALA A 111 -19.69 -21.95 6.33
CA ALA A 111 -18.67 -22.39 5.37
C ALA A 111 -17.91 -21.18 4.76
N PRO A 112 -16.61 -21.32 4.50
CA PRO A 112 -15.83 -20.32 3.78
C PRO A 112 -16.26 -20.24 2.30
N THR A 113 -16.13 -19.05 1.71
CA THR A 113 -16.48 -18.81 0.30
C THR A 113 -15.44 -19.33 -0.68
N VAL A 114 -14.23 -19.61 -0.19
CA VAL A 114 -13.09 -20.09 -0.98
C VAL A 114 -12.43 -21.25 -0.25
N ASP A 115 -11.70 -22.09 -0.98
CA ASP A 115 -10.90 -23.14 -0.38
C ASP A 115 -9.82 -22.53 0.54
N LEU A 116 -9.80 -22.99 1.79
CA LEU A 116 -8.86 -22.55 2.82
C LEU A 116 -7.39 -22.81 2.41
N ASN A 117 -7.10 -23.80 1.56
CA ASN A 117 -5.73 -24.01 1.07
C ASN A 117 -5.26 -22.85 0.17
N THR A 118 -6.17 -22.26 -0.62
CA THR A 118 -5.84 -21.09 -1.45
C THR A 118 -5.58 -19.85 -0.61
N VAL A 119 -6.17 -19.78 0.60
CA VAL A 119 -5.93 -18.69 1.55
C VAL A 119 -4.47 -18.70 1.99
N GLN A 120 -3.95 -19.87 2.38
CA GLN A 120 -2.56 -20.00 2.81
C GLN A 120 -1.58 -19.66 1.68
N ALA A 121 -1.83 -20.13 0.46
CA ALA A 121 -0.99 -19.80 -0.69
C ALA A 121 -0.90 -18.28 -0.91
N ARG A 122 -2.01 -17.54 -0.79
CA ARG A 122 -2.01 -16.06 -0.89
C ARG A 122 -1.20 -15.40 0.22
N VAL A 123 -1.26 -15.92 1.44
CA VAL A 123 -0.46 -15.44 2.57
C VAL A 123 1.03 -15.65 2.29
N ASP A 124 1.42 -16.83 1.81
CA ASP A 124 2.81 -17.16 1.51
C ASP A 124 3.37 -16.29 0.39
N ILE A 125 2.58 -16.03 -0.66
CA ILE A 125 2.92 -15.09 -1.74
C ILE A 125 3.11 -13.68 -1.17
N ARG A 126 2.16 -13.18 -0.38
CA ARG A 126 2.25 -11.86 0.26
C ARG A 126 3.51 -11.74 1.12
N ASN A 127 3.80 -12.75 1.92
CA ASN A 127 5.00 -12.77 2.78
C ASN A 127 6.29 -12.77 1.95
N ALA A 128 6.34 -13.51 0.84
CA ALA A 128 7.48 -13.49 -0.07
C ALA A 128 7.68 -12.10 -0.70
N VAL A 129 6.60 -11.41 -1.09
CA VAL A 129 6.68 -10.03 -1.59
C VAL A 129 7.22 -9.08 -0.53
N VAL A 130 6.68 -9.12 0.69
CA VAL A 130 7.12 -8.26 1.81
C VAL A 130 8.57 -8.53 2.21
N ALA A 131 9.02 -9.79 2.13
CA ALA A 131 10.40 -10.18 2.41
C ALA A 131 11.39 -9.80 1.28
N GLY A 132 10.92 -9.34 0.13
CA GLY A 132 11.75 -9.09 -1.05
C GLY A 132 12.13 -10.35 -1.84
N GLU A 133 11.56 -11.51 -1.50
CA GLU A 133 11.74 -12.78 -2.21
C GLU A 133 10.83 -12.85 -3.46
N ILE A 134 10.98 -11.90 -4.38
CA ILE A 134 10.04 -11.71 -5.50
C ILE A 134 9.97 -12.91 -6.44
N GLU A 135 11.10 -13.58 -6.69
CA GLU A 135 11.11 -14.80 -7.53
C GLU A 135 10.24 -15.91 -6.92
N ARG A 136 10.26 -16.05 -5.59
CA ARG A 136 9.41 -16.99 -4.87
C ARG A 136 7.94 -16.60 -4.96
N ALA A 137 7.64 -15.30 -4.86
CA ALA A 137 6.29 -14.79 -5.01
C ALA A 137 5.73 -15.07 -6.42
N ILE A 138 6.51 -14.81 -7.48
CA ILE A 138 6.13 -15.09 -8.88
C ILE A 138 5.86 -16.58 -9.07
N LYS A 139 6.75 -17.43 -8.58
CA LYS A 139 6.55 -18.89 -8.65
C LYS A 139 5.25 -19.32 -7.94
N GLY A 140 5.00 -18.80 -6.73
CA GLY A 140 3.77 -19.10 -5.99
C GLY A 140 2.50 -18.62 -6.72
N LEU A 141 2.57 -17.46 -7.39
CA LEU A 141 1.46 -16.97 -8.23
C LEU A 141 1.19 -17.93 -9.39
N LEU A 142 2.22 -18.36 -10.12
CA LEU A 142 2.07 -19.29 -11.26
C LEU A 142 1.61 -20.69 -10.82
N GLU A 143 1.98 -21.13 -9.62
CA GLU A 143 1.48 -22.38 -9.03
C GLU A 143 0.00 -22.29 -8.66
N LEU A 144 -0.46 -21.10 -8.21
CA LEU A 144 -1.86 -20.86 -7.87
C LEU A 144 -2.74 -20.67 -9.12
N ASP A 145 -2.24 -19.90 -10.08
CA ASP A 145 -2.89 -19.64 -11.37
C ASP A 145 -1.82 -19.27 -12.43
N ALA A 146 -1.59 -20.20 -13.36
CA ALA A 146 -0.57 -20.05 -14.40
C ALA A 146 -0.84 -18.89 -15.37
N GLY A 147 -2.09 -18.45 -15.55
CA GLY A 147 -2.46 -17.35 -16.43
C GLY A 147 -2.46 -15.98 -15.76
N PHE A 148 -2.31 -15.92 -14.43
CA PHE A 148 -2.57 -14.72 -13.65
C PHE A 148 -1.72 -13.51 -14.05
N LEU A 149 -0.45 -13.75 -14.39
CA LEU A 149 0.51 -12.72 -14.80
C LEU A 149 0.39 -12.35 -16.29
N ASP A 150 -0.04 -13.28 -17.13
CA ASP A 150 -0.24 -13.03 -18.56
C ASP A 150 -1.46 -12.14 -18.80
N ASP A 151 -2.51 -12.32 -18.00
CA ASP A 151 -3.72 -11.48 -18.02
C ASP A 151 -3.48 -10.07 -17.45
N ARG A 152 -2.39 -9.87 -16.70
CA ARG A 152 -2.09 -8.63 -15.96
C ARG A 152 -0.63 -8.19 -16.21
N PRO A 153 -0.31 -7.73 -17.43
CA PRO A 153 1.05 -7.35 -17.79
C PRO A 153 1.63 -6.26 -16.87
N GLY A 154 0.82 -5.30 -16.42
CA GLY A 154 1.28 -4.26 -15.49
C GLY A 154 1.68 -4.80 -14.11
N LEU A 155 0.95 -5.77 -13.57
CA LEU A 155 1.35 -6.42 -12.32
C LEU A 155 2.65 -7.22 -12.50
N HIS A 156 2.80 -7.91 -13.63
CA HIS A 156 4.02 -8.62 -13.97
C HIS A 156 5.22 -7.66 -14.06
N PHE A 157 5.04 -6.51 -14.73
CA PHE A 157 6.05 -5.46 -14.80
C PHE A 157 6.44 -4.93 -13.41
N VAL A 158 5.46 -4.59 -12.55
CA VAL A 158 5.73 -4.10 -11.20
C VAL A 158 6.48 -5.12 -10.35
N LEU A 159 6.11 -6.41 -10.42
CA LEU A 159 6.84 -7.47 -9.71
C LEU A 159 8.28 -7.60 -10.22
N ARG A 160 8.51 -7.67 -11.53
CA ARG A 160 9.86 -7.72 -12.09
C ARG A 160 10.67 -6.47 -11.76
N ARG A 161 10.05 -5.30 -11.73
CA ARG A 161 10.69 -4.03 -11.32
C ARG A 161 11.09 -4.08 -9.86
N GLN A 162 10.25 -4.64 -8.98
CA GLN A 162 10.63 -4.85 -7.58
C GLN A 162 11.82 -5.81 -7.47
N GLN A 163 11.84 -6.91 -8.23
CA GLN A 163 12.97 -7.83 -8.25
C GLN A 163 14.27 -7.15 -8.70
N TYR A 164 14.21 -6.28 -9.71
CA TYR A 164 15.34 -5.44 -10.10
C TYR A 164 15.87 -4.61 -8.94
N VAL A 165 14.98 -3.92 -8.20
CA VAL A 165 15.36 -3.12 -7.02
C VAL A 165 16.01 -3.99 -5.94
N GLU A 166 15.49 -5.19 -5.69
CA GLU A 166 16.07 -6.12 -4.71
C GLU A 166 17.46 -6.62 -5.14
N LEU A 167 17.70 -6.86 -6.43
CA LEU A 167 19.03 -7.22 -6.94
C LEU A 167 20.05 -6.09 -6.75
N ILE A 168 19.63 -4.84 -6.94
CA ILE A 168 20.48 -3.67 -6.67
C ILE A 168 20.78 -3.56 -5.17
N ARG A 169 19.77 -3.69 -4.30
CA ARG A 169 19.95 -3.68 -2.83
C ARG A 169 20.85 -4.81 -2.34
N GLY A 170 20.76 -5.99 -2.96
CA GLY A 170 21.59 -7.16 -2.69
C GLY A 170 23.02 -7.08 -3.24
N GLY A 171 23.39 -5.99 -3.93
CA GLY A 171 24.74 -5.80 -4.46
C GLY A 171 25.04 -6.64 -5.71
N ALA A 172 24.02 -7.03 -6.49
CA ALA A 172 24.13 -7.82 -7.71
C ALA A 172 23.74 -7.02 -8.97
N PRO A 173 24.44 -5.91 -9.30
CA PRO A 173 24.03 -5.01 -10.38
C PRO A 173 24.10 -5.63 -11.78
N LEU A 174 24.98 -6.62 -12.01
CA LEU A 174 25.04 -7.32 -13.30
C LEU A 174 23.79 -8.16 -13.55
N ALA A 175 23.32 -8.88 -12.53
CA ALA A 175 22.07 -9.65 -12.62
C ALA A 175 20.87 -8.71 -12.80
N ALA A 176 20.86 -7.57 -12.12
CA ALA A 176 19.84 -6.54 -12.29
C ALA A 176 19.82 -6.01 -13.73
N LEU A 177 20.98 -5.71 -14.31
CA LEU A 177 21.08 -5.24 -15.70
C LEU A 177 20.58 -6.29 -16.70
N GLU A 178 20.93 -7.56 -16.51
CA GLU A 178 20.42 -8.64 -17.35
C GLU A 178 18.90 -8.75 -17.29
N LEU A 179 18.32 -8.70 -16.08
CA LEU A 179 16.88 -8.72 -15.89
C LEU A 179 16.19 -7.52 -16.55
N ALA A 180 16.81 -6.34 -16.44
CA ALA A 180 16.28 -5.14 -17.08
C ALA A 180 16.22 -5.27 -18.60
N GLN A 181 17.29 -5.76 -19.23
CA GLN A 181 17.38 -5.91 -20.68
C GLN A 181 16.50 -7.03 -21.22
N LYS A 182 16.44 -8.18 -20.52
CA LYS A 182 15.73 -9.37 -21.00
C LYS A 182 14.23 -9.33 -20.74
N GLU A 183 13.81 -8.79 -19.61
CA GLU A 183 12.43 -8.91 -19.14
C GLU A 183 11.75 -7.55 -18.99
N LEU A 184 12.39 -6.56 -18.35
CA LEU A 184 11.71 -5.28 -18.08
C LEU A 184 11.45 -4.44 -19.32
N VAL A 185 12.39 -4.36 -20.26
CA VAL A 185 12.19 -3.55 -21.47
C VAL A 185 10.98 -4.06 -22.29
N PRO A 186 10.89 -5.36 -22.63
CA PRO A 186 9.69 -5.87 -23.32
C PRO A 186 8.40 -5.74 -22.51
N LEU A 187 8.46 -5.88 -21.18
CA LEU A 187 7.28 -5.73 -20.33
C LEU A 187 6.82 -4.27 -20.23
N ALA A 188 7.74 -3.31 -20.19
CA ALA A 188 7.42 -1.89 -20.15
C ALA A 188 6.73 -1.43 -21.44
N GLU A 189 7.18 -1.91 -22.60
CA GLU A 189 6.52 -1.62 -23.88
C GLU A 189 5.09 -2.16 -23.91
N ARG A 190 4.88 -3.40 -23.42
CA ARG A 190 3.54 -4.02 -23.34
C ARG A 190 2.63 -3.32 -22.33
N ASP A 191 3.16 -2.88 -21.20
CA ASP A 191 2.40 -2.15 -20.18
C ASP A 191 1.99 -0.75 -20.68
N ALA A 192 2.92 -0.02 -21.31
CA ALA A 192 2.63 1.26 -21.94
C ALA A 192 1.59 1.15 -23.07
N GLU A 193 1.60 0.05 -23.83
CA GLU A 193 0.57 -0.22 -24.84
C GLU A 193 -0.80 -0.56 -24.21
N ALA A 194 -0.80 -1.25 -23.06
CA ALA A 194 -2.03 -1.59 -22.33
C ALA A 194 -2.65 -0.38 -21.61
N HIS A 195 -1.84 0.58 -21.19
CA HIS A 195 -2.24 1.76 -20.42
C HIS A 195 -1.57 3.05 -20.96
N PRO A 196 -2.01 3.56 -22.13
CA PRO A 196 -1.37 4.72 -22.78
C PRO A 196 -1.48 6.04 -22.00
N ASP A 197 -2.42 6.12 -21.05
CA ASP A 197 -2.65 7.30 -20.19
C ASP A 197 -1.96 7.20 -18.81
N ALA A 198 -1.19 6.14 -18.55
CA ALA A 198 -0.42 6.04 -17.31
C ALA A 198 0.76 7.03 -17.39
N GLU A 199 0.67 8.12 -16.63
CA GLU A 199 1.77 9.09 -16.56
C GLU A 199 3.05 8.39 -16.07
N PRO A 200 4.20 8.61 -16.73
CA PRO A 200 5.47 8.12 -16.22
C PRO A 200 5.82 8.92 -14.95
N GLU A 201 5.73 8.27 -13.79
CA GLU A 201 6.30 8.78 -12.53
C GLU A 201 7.83 8.94 -12.60
#